data_AF-A0A1M5FPT8-F1
#
_entry.id   AF-A0A1M5FPT8-F1
#
_cell.length_a   1.000
_cell.length_b   1.000
_cell.length_c   1.000
_cell.angle_alpha   90.00
_cell.angle_beta   90.00
_cell.angle_gamma   90.00
#
_symmetry.space_group_name_H-M   'P 1'
#
loop_
_entity.id
_entity.type
_entity.pdbx_description
1 polymer ?
#
loop_
_entity_poly.entity_id
_entity_poly.type
_entity_poly.pdbx_seq_one_letter_code
_entity_poly.pdbx_strand_id
1 'polypeptide(L)' 'MNLGPAEIGLVVLAVMLLFGYRKLPDAARSLGRSMRILRNEVHADPEPPLPSEEPRPQASTGA' A
#
# COMPACT_ATOMS: atom_id res chain seq x y z
N MET A 1 2.67 -28.04 15.48
CA MET A 1 3.75 -27.06 15.71
C MET A 1 3.19 -25.71 15.31
N ASN A 2 2.69 -24.95 16.28
CA ASN A 2 1.98 -23.70 16.00
C ASN A 2 3.02 -22.60 15.84
N LEU A 3 3.04 -21.91 14.70
CA LEU A 3 3.79 -20.66 14.58
C LEU A 3 3.06 -19.64 15.45
N GLY A 4 3.53 -19.48 16.68
CA GLY A 4 3.01 -18.49 17.60
C GLY A 4 3.58 -17.11 17.28
N PRO A 5 3.03 -16.07 17.92
CA PRO A 5 3.60 -14.73 17.88
C PRO A 5 5.11 -14.71 18.24
N ALA A 6 5.54 -15.63 19.10
CA ALA A 6 6.93 -15.79 19.50
C ALA A 6 7.83 -16.28 18.35
N GLU A 7 7.46 -17.35 17.62
CA GLU A 7 8.23 -17.80 16.46
C GLU A 7 8.30 -16.73 15.38
N ILE A 8 7.19 -16.05 15.10
CA ILE A 8 7.16 -14.96 14.11
C ILE A 8 8.10 -13.83 14.53
N GLY A 9 8.07 -13.45 15.81
CA GLY A 9 9.00 -12.46 16.36
C GLY A 9 10.47 -12.86 16.20
N LEU A 10 10.80 -14.14 16.44
CA LEU A 10 12.16 -14.66 16.27
C LEU A 10 12.63 -14.59 14.81
N VAL A 11 11.76 -14.95 13.86
CA VAL A 11 12.07 -14.88 12.42
C VAL A 11 12.28 -13.43 11.99
N VAL A 12 11.40 -12.51 12.39
CA VAL A 12 11.56 -11.08 12.09
C VAL A 12 12.86 -10.53 12.66
N LEU A 13 13.21 -10.92 13.89
CA LEU A 13 14.46 -10.54 14.52
C LEU A 13 15.68 -11.08 13.75
N ALA A 14 15.64 -12.35 13.32
CA ALA A 14 16.70 -12.95 12.52
C ALA A 14 16.90 -12.21 11.17
N VAL A 15 15.80 -11.86 10.49
CA VAL A 15 15.83 -11.09 9.24
C VAL A 15 16.36 -9.67 9.50
N MET A 16 15.97 -9.02 10.60
CA MET A 16 16.52 -7.70 11.00
C MET A 16 18.02 -7.75 11.28
N LEU A 17 18.55 -8.83 11.85
CA LEU A 17 19.98 -8.99 12.09
C LEU A 17 20.76 -9.24 10.79
N LEU A 18 20.20 -10.06 9.90
CA LEU A 18 20.86 -10.44 8.65
C LEU A 18 20.87 -9.31 7.61
N PHE A 19 19.74 -8.62 7.46
CA PHE A 19 19.58 -7.54 6.47
C PHE A 19 19.80 -6.15 7.08
N GLY A 20 19.64 -5.98 8.39
CA GLY A 20 19.70 -4.69 9.07
C GLY A 20 18.34 -3.98 9.13
N TYR A 21 18.09 -3.30 10.25
CA TYR A 21 16.83 -2.59 10.55
C TYR A 21 16.45 -1.51 9.52
N ARG A 22 17.42 -0.95 8.78
CA ARG A 22 17.18 0.07 7.74
C ARG A 22 16.87 -0.53 6.37
N LYS A 23 17.37 -1.72 6.06
CA LYS A 23 17.21 -2.34 4.73
C LYS A 23 15.82 -2.93 4.52
N LEU A 24 15.22 -3.51 5.55
CA LEU A 24 13.83 -4.01 5.50
C LEU A 24 12.81 -2.93 5.11
N PRO A 25 12.72 -1.78 5.81
CA PRO A 25 11.74 -0.75 5.49
C PRO A 25 12.07 -0.01 4.19
N ASP A 26 13.34 0.10 3.82
CA ASP A 26 13.74 0.72 2.55
C ASP A 26 13.35 -0.17 1.36
N ALA A 27 13.63 -1.48 1.44
CA ALA A 27 13.17 -2.47 0.46
C ALA A 27 11.64 -2.52 0.36
N ALA A 28 10.93 -2.49 1.50
CA ALA A 28 9.47 -2.43 1.50
C ALA A 28 8.95 -1.14 0.83
N ARG A 29 9.61 0.01 1.05
CA ARG A 29 9.24 1.30 0.41
C ARG A 29 9.52 1.31 -1.09
N SER A 30 10.62 0.71 -1.55
CA SER A 30 10.92 0.61 -2.99
C SER A 30 9.94 -0.34 -3.68
N LEU A 31 9.69 -1.51 -3.08
CA LEU A 31 8.72 -2.49 -3.58
C LEU A 31 7.30 -1.92 -3.58
N GLY A 32 6.90 -1.18 -2.54
CA GLY A 32 5.57 -0.55 -2.47
C GLY A 32 5.33 0.51 -3.55
N ARG A 33 6.36 1.28 -3.92
CA ARG A 33 6.27 2.23 -5.04
C ARG A 33 6.06 1.50 -6.37
N SER A 34 6.83 0.44 -6.65
CA SER A 34 6.65 -0.39 -7.83
C SER A 34 5.30 -1.11 -7.85
N MET A 35 4.85 -1.62 -6.70
CA MET A 35 3.59 -2.32 -6.59
C MET A 35 2.40 -1.38 -6.81
N ARG A 36 2.49 -0.08 -6.47
CA ARG A 36 1.44 0.89 -6.78
C ARG A 36 1.31 1.13 -8.28
N ILE A 37 2.43 1.22 -9.00
CA ILE A 37 2.42 1.36 -10.46
C ILE A 37 1.78 0.12 -11.08
N LEU A 38 2.28 -1.07 -10.71
CA LEU A 38 1.72 -2.33 -11.19
C LEU A 38 0.24 -2.49 -10.80
N ARG A 39 -0.14 -2.16 -9.56
CA ARG A 39 -1.55 -2.23 -9.11
C ARG A 39 -2.43 -1.29 -9.91
N ASN A 40 -1.96 -0.11 -10.30
CA ASN A 40 -2.73 0.85 -11.09
C ASN A 40 -2.90 0.39 -12.53
N GLU A 41 -1.89 -0.25 -13.13
CA GLU A 41 -2.02 -0.86 -14.46
C GLU A 41 -2.93 -2.09 -14.44
N VAL A 42 -2.82 -2.93 -13.40
CA VAL A 42 -3.61 -4.17 -13.26
C VAL A 42 -5.06 -3.88 -12.79
N HIS A 43 -5.29 -2.81 -12.03
CA HIS A 43 -6.62 -2.27 -11.71
C HIS A 43 -7.00 -1.11 -12.66
N ALA A 44 -6.52 -1.08 -13.90
CA ALA A 44 -7.05 -0.16 -14.92
C ALA A 44 -8.34 -0.70 -15.57
N ASP A 45 -8.72 -1.96 -15.32
CA ASP A 45 -10.02 -2.55 -15.65
C ASP A 45 -10.99 -2.75 -14.45
N PRO A 46 -11.21 -1.77 -13.54
CA PRO A 46 -12.45 -1.74 -12.81
C PRO A 46 -13.49 -1.15 -13.78
N GLU A 47 -14.42 -2.00 -14.16
CA GLU A 47 -15.77 -1.70 -14.62
C GLU A 47 -16.15 -0.20 -14.58
N PRO A 48 -16.71 0.37 -15.67
CA PRO A 48 -17.01 1.79 -15.77
C PRO A 48 -17.69 2.27 -14.49
N PRO A 49 -17.22 3.38 -13.89
CA PRO A 49 -17.83 3.89 -12.68
C PRO A 49 -19.30 4.15 -12.99
N LEU A 50 -20.18 3.36 -12.38
CA LEU A 50 -21.59 3.73 -12.29
C LEU A 50 -21.63 5.17 -11.78
N PRO A 51 -22.44 6.06 -12.40
CA PRO A 51 -22.36 7.50 -12.19
C PRO A 51 -22.45 7.83 -10.70
N SER A 52 -21.30 8.02 -10.07
CA SER A 52 -21.26 8.55 -8.71
C SER A 52 -21.51 10.03 -8.87
N GLU A 53 -22.69 10.43 -8.41
CA GLU A 53 -23.21 11.80 -8.39
C GLU A 53 -22.11 12.83 -8.24
N GLU A 54 -21.99 13.66 -9.27
CA GLU A 54 -21.31 14.94 -9.26
C GLU A 54 -22.01 15.83 -8.21
N PRO A 55 -21.35 16.18 -7.09
CA PRO A 55 -21.88 17.20 -6.21
C PRO A 55 -21.82 18.51 -6.98
N ARG A 56 -23.00 18.99 -7.40
CA ARG A 56 -23.17 20.21 -8.20
C ARG A 56 -22.34 21.36 -7.63
N PRO A 57 -21.78 22.23 -8.49
CA PRO A 57 -21.03 23.39 -8.07
C PRO A 57 -21.90 24.24 -7.14
N GLN A 58 -21.52 24.33 -5.87
CA GLN A 58 -22.05 25.37 -5.00
C GLN A 58 -21.48 26.68 -5.52
N ALA A 59 -22.35 27.41 -6.22
CA ALA A 59 -22.16 28.78 -6.66
C ALA A 59 -21.69 29.66 -5.49
N SER A 60 -20.38 29.84 -5.40
CA SER A 60 -19.77 30.90 -4.60
C SER A 60 -19.85 32.19 -5.40
N THR A 61 -20.80 33.03 -5.00
CA THR A 61 -20.51 34.40 -4.57
C THR A 61 -19.76 35.31 -5.56
N GLY A 62 -20.53 36.21 -6.16
CA GLY A 62 -20.30 37.65 -6.07
C GLY A 62 -19.21 38.26 -6.96
N ALA A 63 -19.66 39.00 -7.98
CA ALA A 63 -19.34 40.41 -8.23
C ALA A 63 -20.08 40.87 -9.50
#